data_AF-A0A8I3A5S9-F1
#
_entry.id   AF-A0A8I3A5S9-F1
#
_cell.length_a   1.000
_cell.length_b   1.000
_cell.length_c   1.000
_cell.angle_alpha   90.00
_cell.angle_beta   90.00
_cell.angle_gamma   90.00
#
_symmetry.space_group_name_H-M   'P 1'
#
loop_
_entity.id
_entity.type
_entity.pdbx_description
1 polymer ?
#
loop_
_entity_poly.entity_id
_entity_poly.type
_entity_poly.pdbx_seq_one_letter_code
_entity_poly.pdbx_strand_id
1 'polypeptide(L)'
;MAEGKGIKPGMGLGLSGYEHGGDDVQAWLDRFYMSRIGIRFLIGQHVALNTQQPHKDYVGIICTHANVHDIVQEAIENSRFVCEEHYAMFRGPPVQLICPADLTFPYVPGHLSHIVFELLKNSLRAVVEDLALTTKIVFPRTRNLPTKGAVPVDTLLSKSLL
;
A
#
# COMPACT_ATOMS: atom_id res chain seq x y z
N MET A 1 -29.83 -64.01 -29.58
CA MET A 1 -28.46 -64.52 -29.81
C MET A 1 -27.81 -63.53 -30.78
N ALA A 2 -26.90 -62.63 -30.44
CA ALA A 2 -25.96 -62.53 -29.32
C ALA A 2 -25.82 -61.07 -28.84
N GLU A 3 -25.29 -60.93 -27.63
CA GLU A 3 -24.96 -59.70 -26.91
C GLU A 3 -23.72 -58.97 -27.46
N GLY A 4 -23.65 -57.66 -27.20
CA GLY A 4 -22.44 -56.84 -27.34
C GLY A 4 -22.59 -55.51 -26.58
N LYS A 5 -22.13 -55.47 -25.32
CA LYS A 5 -22.06 -54.27 -24.47
C LYS A 5 -20.89 -53.38 -24.87
N GLY A 6 -21.02 -52.05 -24.73
CA GLY A 6 -19.84 -51.19 -24.69
C GLY A 6 -20.08 -49.68 -24.76
N ILE A 7 -20.07 -49.03 -23.59
CA ILE A 7 -19.71 -47.62 -23.31
C ILE A 7 -20.81 -46.56 -23.58
N LYS A 8 -21.54 -46.21 -22.52
CA LYS A 8 -22.20 -44.91 -22.38
C LYS A 8 -21.12 -43.87 -22.03
N PRO A 9 -21.02 -42.71 -22.69
CA PRO A 9 -20.18 -41.62 -22.21
C PRO A 9 -20.76 -41.13 -20.87
N GLY A 10 -19.89 -41.18 -19.86
CA GLY A 10 -20.21 -40.96 -18.46
C GLY A 10 -20.60 -39.53 -18.14
N MET A 11 -21.30 -39.44 -17.00
CA MET A 11 -21.58 -38.25 -16.21
C MET A 11 -20.45 -37.21 -16.31
N GLY A 12 -20.81 -36.00 -16.73
CA GLY A 12 -20.02 -34.82 -16.46
C GLY A 12 -19.86 -34.69 -14.94
N LEU A 13 -18.65 -35.00 -14.46
CA LEU A 13 -18.22 -34.71 -13.11
C LEU A 13 -18.40 -33.22 -12.85
N GLY A 14 -19.15 -32.90 -11.80
CA GLY A 14 -19.32 -31.54 -11.32
C GLY A 14 -17.96 -30.93 -10.99
N LEU A 15 -17.62 -29.86 -11.71
CA LEU A 15 -16.58 -28.91 -11.35
C LEU A 15 -17.23 -27.63 -10.80
N SER A 16 -18.16 -27.78 -9.84
CA SER A 16 -18.74 -26.66 -9.10
C SER A 16 -18.17 -26.54 -7.68
N GLY A 17 -17.03 -27.17 -7.39
CA GLY A 17 -16.62 -27.47 -6.02
C GLY A 17 -15.28 -26.91 -5.53
N TYR A 18 -14.55 -26.08 -6.28
CA TYR A 18 -13.22 -25.62 -5.85
C TYR A 18 -12.83 -24.22 -6.38
N GLU A 19 -13.57 -23.17 -5.98
CA GLU A 19 -13.09 -21.77 -6.03
C GLU A 19 -13.77 -20.93 -4.91
N HIS A 20 -13.58 -21.28 -3.64
CA HIS A 20 -14.17 -20.49 -2.53
C HIS A 20 -13.27 -20.29 -1.28
N GLY A 21 -12.04 -20.81 -1.26
CA GLY A 21 -11.18 -20.69 -0.07
C GLY A 21 -10.50 -19.33 0.10
N GLY A 22 -10.35 -18.54 -0.98
CA GLY A 22 -9.72 -17.22 -0.93
C GLY A 22 -10.60 -16.15 -0.31
N ASP A 23 -11.90 -16.20 -0.61
CA ASP A 23 -12.87 -15.18 -0.20
C ASP A 23 -13.16 -15.24 1.32
N ASP A 24 -13.19 -16.45 1.90
CA ASP A 24 -13.39 -16.64 3.34
C ASP A 24 -12.21 -16.11 4.17
N VAL A 25 -10.98 -16.39 3.73
CA VAL A 25 -9.76 -15.89 4.38
C VAL A 25 -9.66 -14.37 4.23
N GLN A 26 -9.92 -13.83 3.04
CA GLN A 26 -9.93 -12.39 2.79
C GLN A 26 -10.95 -11.68 3.69
N ALA A 27 -12.19 -12.16 3.73
CA ALA A 27 -13.23 -11.58 4.56
C ALA A 27 -12.90 -11.64 6.06
N TRP A 28 -12.23 -12.72 6.50
CA TRP A 28 -11.74 -12.81 7.88
C TRP A 28 -10.61 -11.79 8.15
N LEU A 29 -9.63 -11.68 7.25
CA LEU A 29 -8.53 -10.73 7.38
C LEU A 29 -9.05 -9.29 7.42
N ASP A 30 -10.00 -8.93 6.57
CA ASP A 30 -10.60 -7.60 6.55
C ASP A 30 -11.27 -7.29 7.88
N ARG A 31 -12.08 -8.21 8.42
CA ARG A 31 -12.69 -8.05 9.76
C ARG A 31 -11.62 -7.93 10.85
N PHE A 32 -10.60 -8.76 10.80
CA PHE A 32 -9.52 -8.77 11.78
C PHE A 32 -8.72 -7.46 11.77
N TYR A 33 -8.28 -7.00 10.60
CA TYR A 33 -7.51 -5.76 10.46
C TYR A 33 -8.35 -4.52 10.75
N MET A 34 -9.60 -4.47 10.31
CA MET A 34 -10.51 -3.39 10.67
C MET A 34 -10.77 -3.33 12.18
N SER A 35 -10.99 -4.47 12.83
CA SER A 35 -11.12 -4.53 14.30
C SER A 35 -9.84 -4.04 14.98
N ARG A 36 -8.67 -4.45 14.48
CA ARG A 36 -7.37 -4.06 15.01
C ARG A 36 -7.11 -2.55 14.87
N ILE A 37 -7.48 -1.94 13.74
CA ILE A 37 -7.39 -0.49 13.53
C ILE A 37 -8.37 0.24 14.46
N GLY A 38 -9.62 -0.24 14.55
CA GLY A 38 -10.65 0.34 15.43
C GLY A 38 -10.28 0.31 16.91
N ILE A 39 -9.77 -0.83 17.42
CA ILE A 39 -9.31 -0.94 18.81
C ILE A 39 -8.15 0.02 19.10
N ARG A 40 -7.17 0.11 18.20
CA ARG A 40 -6.06 1.08 18.37
C ARG A 40 -6.54 2.52 18.34
N PHE A 41 -7.50 2.84 17.49
CA PHE A 41 -8.10 4.16 17.45
C PHE A 41 -8.79 4.50 18.78
N LEU A 42 -9.65 3.60 19.31
CA LEU A 42 -10.36 3.82 20.56
C LEU A 42 -9.42 3.96 21.77
N ILE A 43 -8.43 3.07 21.88
CA ILE A 43 -7.42 3.14 22.95
C ILE A 43 -6.60 4.43 22.81
N GLY A 44 -6.13 4.75 21.61
CA GLY A 44 -5.37 5.97 21.34
C GLY A 44 -6.17 7.22 21.72
N GLN A 45 -7.45 7.26 21.34
CA GLN A 45 -8.35 8.35 21.68
C GLN A 45 -8.53 8.48 23.20
N HIS A 46 -8.79 7.37 23.89
CA HIS A 46 -8.95 7.36 25.33
C HIS A 46 -7.68 7.86 26.04
N VAL A 47 -6.51 7.33 25.67
CA VAL A 47 -5.22 7.75 26.25
C VAL A 47 -4.96 9.22 25.98
N ALA A 48 -5.10 9.68 24.73
CA ALA A 48 -4.83 11.08 24.37
C ALA A 48 -5.75 12.06 25.12
N LEU A 49 -7.04 11.74 25.27
CA LEU A 49 -7.98 12.61 25.97
C LEU A 49 -7.78 12.63 27.49
N ASN A 50 -7.30 11.53 28.10
CA ASN A 50 -7.25 11.41 29.56
C ASN A 50 -5.85 11.62 30.16
N THR A 51 -4.79 11.51 29.36
CA THR A 51 -3.40 11.52 29.87
C THR A 51 -2.51 12.59 29.25
N GLN A 52 -2.85 13.11 28.05
CA GLN A 52 -2.04 14.11 27.35
C GLN A 52 -2.57 15.51 27.62
N GLN A 53 -1.69 16.51 27.51
CA GLN A 53 -2.12 17.91 27.58
C GLN A 53 -3.00 18.24 26.37
N PRO A 54 -4.15 18.93 26.56
CA PRO A 54 -4.98 19.36 25.44
C PRO A 54 -4.18 20.22 24.46
N HIS A 55 -4.25 19.87 23.17
CA HIS A 55 -3.65 20.64 22.10
C HIS A 55 -4.76 21.28 21.27
N LYS A 56 -4.62 22.56 20.92
CA LYS A 56 -5.65 23.33 20.21
C LYS A 56 -6.12 22.67 18.91
N ASP A 57 -5.18 22.10 18.17
CA ASP A 57 -5.44 21.45 16.89
C ASP A 57 -5.73 19.95 17.00
N TYR A 58 -5.91 19.39 18.20
CA TYR A 58 -6.21 17.97 18.37
C TYR A 58 -7.39 17.72 19.29
N VAL A 59 -8.23 16.76 18.88
CA VAL A 59 -9.26 16.15 19.73
C VAL A 59 -8.87 14.68 19.91
N GLY A 60 -8.14 14.41 21.00
CA GLY A 60 -7.48 13.13 21.21
C GLY A 60 -6.40 12.90 20.14
N ILE A 61 -6.54 11.84 19.33
CA ILE A 61 -5.59 11.52 18.25
C ILE A 61 -5.97 12.14 16.90
N ILE A 62 -7.13 12.80 16.81
CA ILE A 62 -7.61 13.43 15.58
C ILE A 62 -7.04 14.85 15.52
N CYS A 63 -6.25 15.14 14.49
CA CYS A 63 -5.83 16.50 14.16
C CYS A 63 -6.96 17.20 13.40
N THR A 64 -7.38 18.38 13.83
CA THR A 64 -8.46 19.16 13.19
C THR A 64 -8.01 19.84 11.91
N HIS A 65 -6.70 20.10 11.77
CA HIS A 65 -6.08 20.72 10.60
C HIS A 65 -4.92 19.87 10.10
N ALA A 66 -5.18 18.59 9.77
CA ALA A 66 -4.14 17.71 9.26
C ALA A 66 -3.70 18.18 7.86
N ASN A 67 -2.46 18.67 7.73
CA ASN A 67 -1.89 19.08 6.44
C ASN A 67 -1.51 17.85 5.61
N VAL A 68 -2.26 17.62 4.53
CA VAL A 68 -2.08 16.45 3.67
C VAL A 68 -0.75 16.50 2.93
N HIS A 69 -0.35 17.69 2.47
CA HIS A 69 0.91 17.87 1.76
C HIS A 69 2.09 17.43 2.62
N ASP A 70 2.17 17.91 3.86
CA ASP A 70 3.28 17.60 4.76
C ASP A 70 3.30 16.12 5.16
N ILE A 71 2.13 15.54 5.47
CA ILE A 71 1.99 14.12 5.81
C ILE A 71 2.46 13.22 4.66
N VAL A 72 2.06 13.55 3.42
CA VAL A 72 2.42 12.77 2.24
C VAL A 72 3.89 12.98 1.88
N GLN A 73 4.42 14.20 2.03
CA GLN A 73 5.82 14.51 1.78
C GLN A 73 6.75 13.71 2.71
N GLU A 74 6.43 13.64 4.00
CA GLU A 74 7.16 12.81 4.96
C GLU A 74 7.09 11.31 4.58
N ALA A 75 5.92 10.82 4.18
CA ALA A 75 5.76 9.44 3.72
C ALA A 75 6.60 9.14 2.46
N ILE A 76 6.69 10.09 1.53
CA ILE A 76 7.56 9.98 0.34
C ILE A 76 9.02 9.85 0.73
N GLU A 77 9.51 10.70 1.63
CA GLU A 77 10.89 10.67 2.09
C GLU A 77 11.22 9.33 2.77
N ASN A 78 10.33 8.87 3.67
CA ASN A 78 10.47 7.59 4.36
C ASN A 78 10.45 6.40 3.40
N SER A 79 9.51 6.36 2.44
CA SER A 79 9.43 5.26 1.47
C SER A 79 10.64 5.23 0.52
N ARG A 80 11.15 6.41 0.12
CA ARG A 80 12.36 6.49 -0.71
C ARG A 80 13.59 6.02 0.04
N PHE A 81 13.75 6.40 1.30
CA PHE A 81 14.83 5.92 2.15
C PHE A 81 14.83 4.38 2.26
N VAL A 82 13.67 3.79 2.56
CA VAL A 82 13.53 2.32 2.64
C VAL A 82 13.85 1.65 1.30
N CYS A 83 13.41 2.25 0.18
CA CYS A 83 13.72 1.75 -1.16
C CYS A 83 15.23 1.81 -1.46
N GLU A 84 15.89 2.92 -1.12
CA GLU A 84 17.33 3.11 -1.30
C GLU A 84 18.14 2.07 -0.53
N GLU A 85 17.77 1.86 0.73
CA GLU A 85 18.41 0.86 1.60
C GLU A 85 18.18 -0.57 1.06
N HIS A 86 16.94 -0.92 0.72
CA HIS A 86 16.57 -2.26 0.28
C HIS A 86 17.27 -2.68 -1.02
N TYR A 87 17.38 -1.76 -1.99
CA TYR A 87 18.01 -2.02 -3.28
C TYR A 87 19.48 -1.55 -3.36
N ALA A 88 20.06 -1.13 -2.23
CA ALA A 88 21.42 -0.60 -2.12
C ALA A 88 21.74 0.49 -3.15
N MET A 89 20.79 1.39 -3.38
CA MET A 89 20.87 2.48 -4.34
C MET A 89 21.41 3.75 -3.69
N PHE A 90 22.22 4.52 -4.41
CA PHE A 90 22.66 5.84 -3.94
C PHE A 90 21.52 6.85 -3.89
N ARG A 91 20.54 6.72 -4.79
CA ARG A 91 19.34 7.55 -4.85
C ARG A 91 18.18 6.77 -5.44
N GLY A 92 17.05 6.76 -4.75
CA GLY A 92 15.82 6.10 -5.13
C GLY A 92 15.05 6.92 -6.16
N PRO A 93 14.06 6.31 -6.82
CA PRO A 93 13.26 6.97 -7.84
C PRO A 93 12.71 8.32 -7.35
N PRO A 94 12.77 9.39 -8.17
CA PRO A 94 12.20 10.66 -7.80
C PRO A 94 10.67 10.56 -7.80
N VAL A 95 10.06 11.04 -6.72
CA VAL A 95 8.60 11.10 -6.54
C VAL A 95 8.18 12.56 -6.57
N GLN A 96 7.17 12.88 -7.37
CA GLN A 96 6.57 14.23 -7.42
C GLN A 96 5.23 14.24 -6.69
N LEU A 97 5.15 15.04 -5.63
CA LEU A 97 3.91 15.31 -4.93
C LEU A 97 3.10 16.37 -5.70
N ILE A 98 1.94 15.97 -6.22
CA ILE A 98 0.94 16.89 -6.79
C ILE A 98 -0.17 17.05 -5.76
N CYS A 99 0.02 17.98 -4.83
CA CYS A 99 -0.93 18.28 -3.76
C CYS A 99 -0.86 19.79 -3.44
N PRO A 100 -2.00 20.49 -3.30
CA PRO A 100 -1.99 21.86 -2.77
C PRO A 100 -1.36 21.91 -1.39
N ALA A 101 -0.45 22.86 -1.15
CA ALA A 101 0.30 22.97 0.10
C ALA A 101 -0.57 23.30 1.33
N ASP A 102 -1.76 23.87 1.09
CA ASP A 102 -2.74 24.29 2.08
C ASP A 102 -3.92 23.31 2.24
N LEU A 103 -3.86 22.15 1.58
CA LEU A 103 -4.90 21.13 1.71
C LEU A 103 -4.91 20.55 3.13
N THR A 104 -5.93 20.93 3.90
CA THR A 104 -6.12 20.47 5.27
C THR A 104 -7.52 19.91 5.47
N PHE A 105 -7.63 18.85 6.27
CA PHE A 105 -8.91 18.35 6.77
C PHE A 105 -8.74 17.59 8.09
N PRO A 106 -9.80 17.42 8.90
CA PRO A 106 -9.72 16.66 10.13
C PRO A 106 -9.42 15.18 9.87
N TYR A 107 -8.31 14.66 10.39
CA TYR A 107 -7.93 13.26 10.25
C TYR A 107 -6.92 12.82 11.32
N VAL A 108 -6.59 11.52 11.36
CA VAL A 108 -5.48 11.01 12.19
C VAL A 108 -4.21 10.98 11.32
N PRO A 109 -3.24 11.89 11.52
CA PRO A 109 -2.08 12.01 10.62
C PRO A 109 -1.30 10.70 10.48
N GLY A 110 -1.12 9.97 11.58
CA GLY A 110 -0.41 8.69 11.58
C GLY A 110 -1.10 7.60 10.75
N HIS A 111 -2.43 7.60 10.65
CA HIS A 111 -3.16 6.65 9.79
C HIS A 111 -2.89 6.95 8.32
N LEU A 112 -3.00 8.23 7.94
CA LEU A 112 -2.78 8.66 6.56
C LEU A 112 -1.34 8.41 6.12
N SER A 113 -0.36 8.81 6.94
CA SER A 113 1.06 8.58 6.70
C SER A 113 1.36 7.11 6.45
N HIS A 114 0.84 6.21 7.31
CA HIS A 114 1.05 4.77 7.16
C HIS A 114 0.45 4.19 5.88
N ILE A 115 -0.77 4.60 5.51
CA ILE A 115 -1.42 4.15 4.26
C ILE A 115 -0.58 4.59 3.06
N VAL A 116 -0.21 5.87 3.01
CA VAL A 116 0.56 6.44 1.90
C VAL A 116 1.95 5.80 1.82
N PHE A 117 2.62 5.59 2.94
CA PHE A 117 3.92 4.95 3.03
C PHE A 117 3.91 3.52 2.45
N GLU A 118 2.93 2.70 2.81
CA GLU A 118 2.81 1.32 2.31
C GLU A 118 2.49 1.28 0.81
N LEU A 119 1.61 2.19 0.34
CA LEU A 119 1.34 2.33 -1.08
C LEU A 119 2.60 2.71 -1.87
N LEU A 120 3.34 3.73 -1.40
CA LEU A 120 4.56 4.20 -2.04
C LEU A 120 5.67 3.15 -2.02
N LYS A 121 5.81 2.36 -0.95
CA LYS A 121 6.74 1.22 -0.92
C LYS A 121 6.44 0.25 -2.07
N ASN A 122 5.18 -0.13 -2.23
CA ASN A 122 4.76 -1.03 -3.29
C ASN A 122 5.02 -0.42 -4.68
N SER A 123 4.74 0.87 -4.87
CA SER A 123 4.99 1.55 -6.15
C SER A 123 6.47 1.67 -6.48
N LEU A 124 7.30 2.06 -5.52
CA LEU A 124 8.74 2.20 -5.70
C LEU A 124 9.39 0.85 -6.03
N ARG A 125 8.98 -0.21 -5.32
CA ARG A 125 9.37 -1.59 -5.64
C ARG A 125 9.07 -1.95 -7.09
N ALA A 126 7.83 -1.76 -7.53
CA ALA A 126 7.44 -2.07 -8.90
C ALA A 126 8.27 -1.28 -9.94
N VAL A 127 8.52 0.01 -9.69
CA VAL A 127 9.34 0.86 -10.58
C VAL A 127 10.79 0.40 -10.66
N VAL A 128 11.40 0.05 -9.52
CA VAL A 128 12.80 -0.40 -9.49
C VAL A 128 12.96 -1.76 -10.17
N GLU A 129 12.04 -2.70 -9.91
CA GLU A 129 12.06 -4.03 -10.51
C GLU A 129 11.84 -3.99 -12.03
N ASP A 130 10.89 -3.19 -12.51
CA ASP A 130 10.64 -2.98 -13.96
C ASP A 130 11.85 -2.38 -14.69
N LEU A 131 12.50 -1.40 -14.07
CA LEU A 131 13.69 -0.79 -14.65
C LEU A 131 14.87 -1.77 -14.71
N ALA A 132 15.05 -2.61 -13.69
CA ALA A 132 16.08 -3.65 -13.67
C ALA A 132 15.95 -4.60 -14.86
N LEU A 133 14.71 -5.02 -15.16
CA LEU A 133 14.39 -5.93 -16.26
C LEU A 133 14.59 -5.27 -17.62
N THR A 134 14.13 -4.03 -17.78
CA THR A 134 14.18 -3.31 -19.07
C THR A 134 15.61 -2.97 -19.49
N THR A 135 16.48 -2.67 -18.53
CA THR A 135 17.83 -2.17 -18.83
C THR A 135 18.94 -3.22 -18.73
N LYS A 136 18.66 -4.44 -18.25
CA LYS A 136 19.68 -5.43 -17.83
C LYS A 136 20.76 -4.81 -16.92
N ILE A 137 20.41 -3.75 -16.20
CA ILE A 137 21.33 -3.08 -15.28
C ILE A 137 21.23 -3.81 -13.94
N VAL A 138 22.26 -4.58 -13.61
CA VAL A 138 22.57 -4.88 -12.20
C VAL A 138 22.86 -3.53 -11.56
N PHE A 139 22.01 -3.05 -10.65
CA PHE A 139 22.20 -1.76 -9.98
C PHE A 139 23.54 -1.78 -9.22
N PRO A 140 24.60 -1.13 -9.74
CA PRO A 140 25.84 -1.00 -8.98
C PRO A 140 25.59 0.08 -7.92
N ARG A 141 26.25 -0.07 -6.77
CA ARG A 141 26.16 0.81 -5.58
C ARG A 141 26.33 2.32 -5.82
N THR A 142 26.70 2.73 -7.04
CA THR A 142 27.12 4.09 -7.41
C THR A 142 26.40 4.67 -8.63
N ARG A 143 25.42 3.99 -9.25
CA ARG A 143 24.79 4.51 -10.48
C ARG A 143 23.46 5.19 -10.18
N ASN A 144 23.41 6.50 -10.43
CA ASN A 144 22.18 7.29 -10.40
C ASN A 144 21.17 6.73 -11.41
N LEU A 145 19.92 6.57 -10.99
CA LEU A 145 18.80 6.33 -11.91
C LEU A 145 18.74 7.46 -12.94
N PRO A 146 18.59 7.18 -14.25
CA PRO A 146 18.36 8.23 -15.23
C PRO A 146 17.10 9.00 -14.84
N THR A 147 17.24 10.30 -14.60
CA THR A 147 16.17 11.23 -14.23
C THR A 147 15.24 11.49 -15.42
N LYS A 148 14.56 10.45 -15.93
CA LYS A 148 13.46 10.64 -16.88
C LYS A 148 12.22 11.06 -16.09
N GLY A 149 12.14 12.34 -15.77
CA GLY A 149 10.98 12.96 -15.11
C GLY A 149 10.75 12.45 -13.68
N ALA A 150 10.31 13.32 -12.79
CA ALA A 150 9.74 12.84 -11.54
C ALA A 150 8.43 12.11 -11.87
N VAL A 151 8.18 10.95 -11.25
CA VAL A 151 6.94 10.21 -11.49
C VAL A 151 5.88 10.77 -10.53
N PRO A 152 4.73 11.24 -11.03
CA PRO A 152 3.65 11.70 -10.17
C PRO A 152 3.15 10.58 -9.23
N VAL A 153 2.82 10.92 -7.98
CA VAL A 153 2.30 9.94 -7.01
C VAL A 153 1.05 9.22 -7.52
N ASP A 154 0.15 9.91 -8.22
CA ASP A 154 -1.04 9.34 -8.88
C ASP A 154 -0.67 8.32 -9.97
N THR A 155 0.41 8.55 -10.70
CA THR A 155 0.92 7.62 -11.72
C THR A 155 1.61 6.41 -11.06
N LEU A 156 2.28 6.61 -9.92
CA LEU A 156 2.86 5.54 -9.11
C LEU A 156 1.79 4.61 -8.53
N LEU A 157 0.71 5.18 -7.99
CA LEU A 157 -0.42 4.43 -7.45
C LEU A 157 -1.13 3.59 -8.50
N SER A 158 -1.24 4.10 -9.73
CA SER A 158 -1.80 3.35 -10.86
C SER A 158 -0.95 2.13 -11.26
N LYS A 159 0.37 2.17 -11.04
CA LYS A 159 1.27 1.01 -11.25
C LYS A 159 1.26 0.00 -10.08
N SER A 160 0.77 0.37 -8.90
CA SER A 160 0.64 -0.55 -7.76
C SER A 160 -0.63 -1.39 -7.78
N LEU A 161 -1.58 -1.07 -8.65
CA LEU A 161 -2.88 -1.76 -8.79
C LEU A 161 -2.92 -2.72 -10.00
N LEU A 162 -1.79 -2.93 -10.68
CA LEU A 162 -1.57 -3.91 -11.76
C LEU A 162 -0.50 -4.91 -11.33
#